data_AF-X1I8E2-F1
#
_entry.id   AF-X1I8E2-F1
#
_cell.length_a   1.000
_cell.length_b   1.000
_cell.length_c   1.000
_cell.angle_alpha   90.00
_cell.angle_beta   90.00
_cell.angle_gamma   90.00
#
_symmetry.space_group_name_H-M   'P 1'
#
loop_
_entity.id
_entity.type
_entity.pdbx_description
1 polymer ?
#
loop_
_entity_poly.entity_id
_entity_poly.type
_entity_poly.pdbx_seq_one_letter_code
_entity_poly.pdbx_strand_id
1 'polypeptide(L)' 'MIKENVKKILDELPENIELVAAAKARSPEEIEEAIKAGVKIIGENYIQEAQK' A
#
# COMPACT_ATOMS: atom_id res chain seq x y z
N MET A 1 -6.07 11.35 0.94
CA MET A 1 -5.74 11.41 -0.52
C MET A 1 -5.23 10.06 -1.01
N ILE A 2 -4.55 9.29 -0.14
CA ILE A 2 -4.01 7.97 -0.46
C ILE A 2 -5.16 7.03 -0.88
N LYS A 3 -6.30 7.10 -0.17
CA LYS A 3 -7.47 6.27 -0.49
C LYS A 3 -7.99 6.43 -1.92
N GLU A 4 -8.09 7.66 -2.42
CA GLU A 4 -8.60 7.91 -3.76
C GLU A 4 -7.62 7.43 -4.84
N ASN A 5 -6.32 7.65 -4.60
CA ASN A 5 -5.27 7.17 -5.50
C ASN A 5 -5.21 5.64 -5.56
N VAL A 6 -5.29 4.96 -4.41
CA VAL A 6 -5.31 3.50 -4.34
C VAL A 6 -6.49 2.93 -5.13
N LYS A 7 -7.69 3.51 -4.97
CA LYS A 7 -8.87 3.06 -5.71
C LYS A 7 -8.68 3.19 -7.21
N LYS A 8 -8.25 4.36 -7.69
CA LYS A 8 -7.98 4.58 -9.12
C LYS A 8 -7.00 3.55 -9.68
N ILE A 9 -5.89 3.33 -8.98
CA ILE A 9 -4.89 2.33 -9.40
C ILE A 9 -5.49 0.92 -9.41
N LEU A 10 -6.25 0.53 -8.40
CA LEU A 10 -6.88 -0.79 -8.35
C LEU A 10 -7.92 -1.00 -9.46
N ASP A 11 -8.69 0.03 -9.81
CA ASP A 11 -9.66 0.00 -10.91
C ASP A 11 -8.98 -0.11 -12.29
N GLU A 12 -7.74 0.38 -12.43
CA GLU A 12 -6.95 0.29 -13.67
C GLU A 12 -6.16 -1.02 -13.81
N LEU A 13 -6.01 -1.80 -12.73
CA LEU A 13 -5.21 -3.02 -12.74
C LEU A 13 -6.04 -4.23 -13.22
N PRO A 14 -5.53 -5.01 -14.19
CA PRO A 14 -6.15 -6.26 -14.61
C PRO A 14 -6.02 -7.35 -13.54
N GLU A 15 -6.90 -8.36 -13.61
CA GLU A 15 -7.07 -9.39 -12.57
C GLU A 15 -5.81 -10.21 -12.27
N ASN A 16 -4.85 -10.24 -13.19
CA ASN A 16 -3.59 -10.98 -13.07
C ASN A 16 -2.42 -10.13 -12.55
N ILE A 17 -2.66 -8.90 -12.10
CA ILE A 17 -1.63 -8.01 -11.54
C ILE A 17 -1.95 -7.66 -10.09
N GLU A 18 -0.97 -7.84 -9.21
CA GLU A 18 -1.09 -7.48 -7.80
C GLU A 18 -0.42 -6.13 -7.51
N LEU A 19 -1.13 -5.27 -6.79
CA LEU A 19 -0.60 -4.00 -6.30
C LEU A 19 0.20 -4.21 -5.01
N VAL A 20 1.49 -3.85 -5.04
CA VAL A 20 2.35 -3.77 -3.86
C VAL A 20 2.61 -2.31 -3.53
N ALA A 21 2.17 -1.85 -2.35
CA ALA A 21 2.47 -0.49 -1.90
C ALA A 21 3.81 -0.48 -1.17
N ALA A 22 4.78 0.25 -1.72
CA ALA A 22 6.05 0.49 -1.05
C ALA A 22 5.85 1.48 0.11
N ALA A 23 5.94 1.00 1.35
CA ALA A 23 5.67 1.80 2.55
C ALA A 23 6.91 2.44 3.17
N LYS A 24 8.09 2.30 2.55
CA LYS A 24 9.35 2.90 3.02
C LYS A 24 9.16 4.37 3.43
N ALA A 25 9.55 4.70 4.66
CA ALA A 25 9.45 6.05 5.23
C ALA A 25 8.02 6.67 5.23
N ARG A 26 6.97 5.85 5.21
CA ARG A 26 5.58 6.30 5.42
C ARG A 26 5.18 6.16 6.87
N SER A 27 4.33 7.07 7.34
CA SER A 27 3.78 6.99 8.70
C SER A 27 2.80 5.82 8.83
N PRO A 28 2.64 5.23 10.02
CA PRO A 28 1.65 4.18 10.26
C PRO A 28 0.23 4.57 9.85
N GLU A 29 -0.14 5.85 10.03
CA GLU A 29 -1.45 6.38 9.62
C GLU A 29 -1.64 6.36 8.09
N GLU A 30 -0.59 6.65 7.32
CA GLU A 30 -0.61 6.59 5.85
C GLU A 30 -0.76 5.14 5.37
N ILE A 31 -0.06 4.21 6.02
CA ILE A 31 -0.14 2.77 5.74
C ILE A 31 -1.55 2.26 6.07
N GLU A 32 -2.11 2.66 7.21
CA GLU A 32 -3.47 2.30 7.60
C GLU A 32 -4.51 2.84 6.60
N GLU A 33 -4.34 4.08 6.10
CA GLU A 33 -5.20 4.62 5.05
C GLU A 33 -5.12 3.78 3.75
N ALA A 34 -3.92 3.34 3.37
CA ALA A 34 -3.72 2.49 2.20
C ALA A 34 -4.37 1.09 2.34
N ILE A 35 -4.24 0.47 3.53
CA ILE A 35 -4.87 -0.81 3.83
C ILE A 35 -6.40 -0.67 3.78
N LYS A 36 -6.96 0.36 4.44
CA LYS A 36 -8.40 0.67 4.41
C LYS A 36 -8.92 0.99 3.00
N ALA A 37 -8.04 1.38 2.09
CA ALA A 37 -8.37 1.67 0.71
C ALA A 37 -8.39 0.44 -0.21
N GLY A 38 -7.84 -0.70 0.25
CA GLY A 38 -7.85 -1.97 -0.50
C GLY A 38 -6.47 -2.49 -0.89
N VAL A 39 -5.38 -1.83 -0.49
CA VAL A 39 -4.04 -2.39 -0.66
C VAL A 39 -3.89 -3.63 0.21
N LYS A 40 -3.51 -4.75 -0.40
CA LYS A 40 -3.34 -6.04 0.30
C LYS A 40 -1.87 -6.34 0.63
N ILE A 41 -0.94 -5.84 -0.18
CA ILE A 41 0.48 -6.15 -0.04
C ILE A 41 1.24 -4.86 0.24
N ILE A 42 1.94 -4.83 1.37
CA ILE A 42 2.84 -3.76 1.77
C ILE A 42 4.28 -4.24 1.62
N GLY A 43 5.07 -3.50 0.86
CA GLY A 43 6.49 -3.76 0.66
C GLY A 43 7.35 -2.80 1.47
N GLU A 44 8.18 -3.34 2.36
CA GLU A 44 9.18 -2.59 3.13
C GLU A 44 10.58 -2.87 2.57
N ASN A 45 11.43 -1.85 2.54
CA ASN A 45 12.79 -1.98 2.01
C ASN A 45 13.78 -2.55 3.05
N TYR A 46 13.45 -2.55 4.34
CA TYR A 46 14.34 -3.05 5.40
C TYR A 46 13.56 -3.92 6.40
N ILE A 47 14.10 -5.10 6.70
CA ILE A 47 13.50 -6.08 7.64
C ILE A 47 13.33 -5.48 9.05
N GLN A 48 14.19 -4.54 9.47
CA GLN A 48 14.11 -3.87 10.76
C GLN A 48 12.94 -2.88 10.88
N GLU A 49 12.41 -2.36 9.77
CA GLU A 49 11.25 -1.46 9.76
C GLU A 49 9.95 -2.26 9.87
N ALA A 50 9.90 -3.48 9.30
CA ALA A 50 8.76 -4.38 9.39
C ALA A 50 8.59 -5.08 10.77
N GLN A 51 9.60 -5.05 11.63
CA GLN A 51 9.60 -5.71 12.95
C GLN A 51 9.28 -4.78 14.14
N LYS A 52 9.13 -3.47 13.90
CA LYS A 52 8.74 -2.50 14.93
C LYS A 52 7.24 -2.24 14.89
#